data_AF-A0A968W3J8-F1
#
_entry.id   AF-A0A968W3J8-F1
#
_cell.length_a   1.000
_cell.length_b   1.000
_cell.length_c   1.000
_cell.angle_alpha   90.00
_cell.angle_beta   90.00
_cell.angle_gamma   90.00
#
_symmetry.space_group_name_H-M   'P 1'
#
loop_
_entity.id
_entity.type
_entity.pdbx_description
1 polymer ?
#
loop_
_entity_poly.entity_id
_entity_poly.type
_entity_poly.pdbx_seq_one_letter_code
_entity_poly.pdbx_strand_id
1 'polypeptide(L)'
;MKVAPTDEGLFGDFLYHYLLVLEDDKFLKTAMQQVIQSDVPVKIDSVQAFKLRSMGLIESKGNEVQSLCNLYRLYFQEHLSD
;
A
#
# COMPACT_ATOMS: atom_id res chain seq x y z
N MET A 1 -14.48 19.13 0.86
CA MET A 1 -13.25 19.75 0.33
C MET A 1 -12.46 18.68 -0.38
N LYS A 2 -12.39 18.74 -1.71
CA LYS A 2 -11.59 17.85 -2.56
C LYS A 2 -10.26 18.54 -2.80
N VAL A 3 -9.20 18.04 -2.18
CA VAL A 3 -7.84 18.36 -2.63
C VAL A 3 -7.26 17.01 -3.02
N ALA A 4 -7.21 16.77 -4.33
CA ALA A 4 -6.28 15.79 -4.88
C ALA A 4 -4.93 16.50 -4.93
N PRO A 5 -3.91 16.09 -4.16
CA PRO A 5 -2.55 16.44 -4.50
C PRO A 5 -2.08 15.36 -5.45
N THR A 6 -2.08 15.70 -6.73
CA THR A 6 -1.08 15.26 -7.70
C THR A 6 0.31 15.22 -7.06
N ASP A 7 1.19 14.39 -7.59
CA ASP A 7 2.52 13.98 -7.08
C ASP A 7 3.53 15.08 -6.67
N GLU A 8 3.12 16.36 -6.59
CA GLU A 8 3.90 17.53 -6.17
C GLU A 8 3.57 18.02 -4.74
N GLY A 9 2.82 17.26 -3.95
CA GLY A 9 2.44 17.61 -2.57
C GLY A 9 3.12 16.76 -1.50
N LEU A 10 2.92 17.15 -0.22
CA LEU A 10 3.36 16.38 0.97
C LEU A 10 3.04 14.88 0.85
N PHE A 11 1.90 14.52 0.26
CA PHE A 11 1.50 13.12 0.05
C PHE A 11 2.39 12.36 -0.95
N GLY A 12 2.95 13.02 -1.95
CA GLY A 12 3.91 12.44 -2.91
C GLY A 12 5.21 12.06 -2.20
N ASP A 13 5.78 12.96 -1.40
CA ASP A 13 6.99 12.68 -0.60
C ASP A 13 6.76 11.52 0.39
N PHE A 14 5.60 11.49 1.05
CA PHE A 14 5.24 10.39 1.96
C PHE A 14 5.09 9.06 1.23
N LEU A 15 4.40 9.04 0.08
CA LEU A 15 4.19 7.81 -0.69
C LEU A 15 5.48 7.31 -1.33
N TYR A 16 6.32 8.22 -1.82
CA TYR A 16 7.62 7.88 -2.37
C TYR A 16 8.55 7.29 -1.30
N HIS A 17 8.54 7.84 -0.08
CA HIS A 17 9.28 7.24 1.04
C HIS A 17 8.85 5.78 1.27
N TYR A 18 7.55 5.51 1.29
CA TYR A 18 7.06 4.15 1.44
C TYR A 18 7.35 3.26 0.23
N LEU A 19 7.33 3.81 -0.98
CA LEU A 19 7.74 3.09 -2.19
C LEU A 19 9.18 2.59 -2.06
N LEU A 20 10.10 3.44 -1.59
CA LEU A 20 11.50 3.04 -1.35
C LEU A 20 11.62 1.93 -0.30
N VAL A 21 10.84 2.00 0.79
CA VAL A 21 10.81 0.95 1.82
C VAL A 21 10.28 -0.38 1.25
N LEU A 22 9.27 -0.33 0.39
CA LEU A 22 8.72 -1.51 -0.26
C LEU A 22 9.73 -2.11 -1.24
N GLU A 23 10.40 -1.30 -2.08
CA GLU A 23 11.43 -1.80 -3.01
C GLU A 23 12.63 -2.46 -2.31
N ASP A 24 13.01 -1.97 -1.12
CA ASP A 24 14.13 -2.53 -0.35
C ASP A 24 13.78 -3.89 0.32
N ASP A 25 12.52 -4.11 0.70
CA ASP A 25 12.04 -5.37 1.30
C ASP A 25 11.12 -6.14 0.33
N LYS A 26 11.69 -7.14 -0.35
CA LYS A 26 10.98 -7.99 -1.32
C LYS A 26 9.72 -8.64 -0.74
N PHE A 27 9.69 -9.00 0.54
CA PHE A 27 8.52 -9.63 1.15
C PHE A 27 7.40 -8.61 1.37
N LEU A 28 7.75 -7.40 1.80
CA LEU A 28 6.82 -6.28 1.90
C LEU A 28 6.27 -5.88 0.53
N LYS A 29 7.13 -5.76 -0.50
CA LYS A 29 6.70 -5.48 -1.88
C LYS A 29 5.70 -6.51 -2.37
N THR A 30 6.02 -7.80 -2.24
CA THR A 30 5.13 -8.89 -2.69
C THR A 30 3.78 -8.84 -1.97
N ALA A 31 3.79 -8.61 -0.66
CA ALA A 31 2.57 -8.51 0.12
C ALA A 31 1.73 -7.29 -0.30
N MET A 32 2.36 -6.14 -0.55
CA MET A 32 1.66 -4.94 -1.02
C MET A 32 1.09 -5.14 -2.42
N GLN A 33 1.82 -5.78 -3.33
CA GLN A 33 1.35 -6.15 -4.67
C GLN A 33 0.06 -6.99 -4.62
N GLN A 34 0.00 -7.99 -3.73
CA GLN A 34 -1.21 -8.80 -3.54
C GLN A 34 -2.41 -7.96 -3.09
N VAL A 35 -2.19 -7.00 -2.20
CA VAL A 35 -3.26 -6.13 -1.69
C VAL A 35 -3.78 -5.18 -2.77
N ILE A 36 -2.88 -4.56 -3.53
CA ILE A 36 -3.27 -3.55 -4.53
C ILE A 36 -3.85 -4.15 -5.81
N GLN A 37 -3.54 -5.41 -6.13
CA GLN A 37 -4.09 -6.13 -7.28
C GLN A 37 -5.53 -6.63 -7.06
N SER A 38 -6.04 -6.59 -5.83
CA SER A 38 -7.37 -7.12 -5.49
C SER A 38 -8.38 -6.02 -5.15
N ASP A 39 -9.58 -6.09 -5.75
CA ASP A 39 -10.75 -5.27 -5.38
C ASP A 39 -11.40 -5.66 -4.06
N VAL A 40 -11.03 -6.83 -3.53
CA VAL A 40 -11.56 -7.38 -2.28
C VAL A 40 -10.45 -7.60 -1.26
N PRO A 41 -10.75 -7.66 0.05
CA PRO A 41 -9.76 -8.02 1.06
C PRO A 41 -9.09 -9.36 0.74
N VAL A 42 -7.78 -9.44 0.98
CA VAL A 42 -6.96 -10.64 0.71
C VAL A 42 -6.21 -11.10 1.94
N LYS A 43 -5.87 -12.38 1.99
CA LYS A 43 -4.95 -12.91 2.99
C LYS A 43 -3.51 -12.80 2.49
N ILE A 44 -2.67 -12.22 3.32
CA ILE A 44 -1.22 -12.14 3.11
C ILE A 44 -0.52 -12.71 4.35
N ASP A 45 0.80 -12.87 4.29
CA ASP A 45 1.60 -13.26 5.44
C ASP A 45 1.37 -12.32 6.65
N SER A 46 1.24 -12.89 7.84
CA SER A 46 0.85 -12.14 9.04
C SER A 46 1.92 -11.14 9.49
N VAL A 47 3.20 -11.44 9.27
CA VAL A 47 4.31 -10.52 9.57
C VAL A 47 4.25 -9.33 8.63
N GLN A 48 4.05 -9.58 7.33
CA GLN A 48 3.92 -8.50 6.35
C GLN A 48 2.64 -7.66 6.56
N ALA A 49 1.51 -8.30 6.88
CA ALA A 49 0.28 -7.61 7.23
C ALA A 49 0.47 -6.67 8.43
N PHE A 50 1.14 -7.14 9.48
CA PHE A 50 1.41 -6.33 10.65
C PHE A 50 2.30 -5.12 10.32
N LYS A 51 3.38 -5.32 9.55
CA LYS A 51 4.27 -4.23 9.12
C LYS A 51 3.52 -3.20 8.27
N LEU A 52 2.83 -3.61 7.21
CA LEU A 52 2.09 -2.72 6.32
C LEU A 52 0.99 -1.94 7.06
N ARG A 53 0.32 -2.59 8.03
CA ARG A 53 -0.66 -1.94 8.89
C ARG A 53 0.00 -0.90 9.82
N SER A 54 1.16 -1.21 10.37
CA SER A 54 1.92 -0.30 11.24
C SER A 54 2.43 0.93 10.46
N MET A 55 2.69 0.76 9.16
CA MET A 55 3.01 1.85 8.22
C MET A 55 1.77 2.65 7.79
N GLY A 56 0.56 2.20 8.14
CA GLY A 56 -0.69 2.84 7.74
C GLY A 56 -1.05 2.66 6.26
N LEU A 57 -0.47 1.68 5.56
CA LEU A 57 -0.72 1.45 4.13
C LEU A 57 -1.97 0.60 3.87
N ILE A 58 -2.34 -0.24 4.83
CA ILE A 58 -3.45 -1.19 4.75
C ILE A 58 -4.31 -1.17 6.02
N GLU A 59 -5.54 -1.65 5.91
CA GLU A 59 -6.42 -1.94 7.04
C GLU A 59 -6.83 -3.42 7.06
N SER A 60 -7.24 -3.93 8.23
CA SER A 60 -7.74 -5.31 8.34
C SER A 60 -9.25 -5.38 8.22
N LYS A 61 -9.73 -6.38 7.48
CA LYS A 61 -11.13 -6.81 7.45
C LYS A 61 -11.18 -8.27 7.91
N GLY A 62 -11.45 -8.48 9.20
CA GLY A 62 -11.34 -9.81 9.81
C GLY A 62 -9.90 -10.34 9.72
N ASN A 63 -9.73 -11.50 9.08
CA ASN A 63 -8.42 -12.15 8.87
C ASN A 63 -7.77 -11.77 7.54
N GLU A 64 -8.37 -10.84 6.81
CA GLU A 64 -7.90 -10.34 5.52
C GLU A 64 -7.51 -8.87 5.66
N VAL A 65 -6.87 -8.35 4.62
CA VAL A 65 -6.43 -6.97 4.54
C VAL A 65 -6.80 -6.35 3.20
N GLN A 66 -7.00 -5.04 3.20
CA GLN A 66 -7.19 -4.24 2.01
C GLN A 66 -6.40 -2.94 2.09
N SER A 67 -6.17 -2.29 0.96
CA SER A 67 -5.54 -0.97 0.95
C SER A 67 -6.34 0.03 1.80
N LEU A 68 -5.65 0.89 2.55
CA LEU A 68 -6.32 1.84 3.46
C LEU A 68 -7.23 2.82 2.69
N CYS A 69 -6.82 3.22 1.49
CA CYS A 69 -7.63 4.05 0.61
C CYS A 69 -7.25 3.87 -0.86
N ASN A 70 -8.16 4.28 -1.76
CA ASN A 70 -7.95 4.15 -3.20
C ASN A 70 -6.73 4.94 -3.70
N LEU A 71 -6.34 6.03 -3.03
CA LEU A 71 -5.14 6.79 -3.41
C LEU A 71 -3.88 5.92 -3.33
N TYR A 72 -3.70 5.20 -2.22
CA TYR A 72 -2.54 4.34 -2.01
C TYR A 72 -2.55 3.19 -3.00
N ARG A 73 -3.72 2.57 -3.18
CA ARG A 73 -3.88 1.52 -4.17
C ARG A 73 -3.44 1.97 -5.55
N LEU A 74 -3.97 3.08 -6.06
CA LEU A 74 -3.66 3.56 -7.42
C LEU A 74 -2.19 3.93 -7.56
N TYR A 75 -1.63 4.65 -6.59
CA TYR A 75 -0.22 5.04 -6.60
C TYR A 75 0.70 3.81 -6.65
N PHE A 76 0.51 2.85 -5.74
CA PHE A 76 1.35 1.66 -5.71
C PHE A 76 1.05 0.71 -6.88
N GLN A 77 -0.16 0.70 -7.45
CA GLN A 77 -0.42 -0.05 -8.69
C GLN A 77 0.41 0.52 -9.83
N GLU A 78 0.49 1.84 -9.97
CA GLU A 78 1.29 2.46 -11.03
C GLU A 78 2.79 2.18 -10.88
N HIS A 79 3.29 2.10 -9.64
CA HIS A 79 4.73 2.01 -9.37
C HIS A 79 5.25 0.60 -9.06
N LEU A 80 4.38 -0.33 -8.64
CA LEU A 80 4.76 -1.71 -8.26
C LEU A 80 4.15 -2.78 -9.17
N SER A 81 3.39 -2.43 -10.21
CA SER A 81 2.89 -3.43 -11.17
C SER A 81 4.00 -3.83 -12.14
N ASP A 82 4.80 -4.82 -11.74
CA ASP A 82 5.59 -5.70 -12.62
C ASP A 82 4.92 -7.08 -12.69
#